data_AF-A0A194QE09-F1
#
_entry.id   AF-A0A194QE09-F1
#
_cell.length_a   1.000
_cell.length_b   1.000
_cell.length_c   1.000
_cell.angle_alpha   90.00
_cell.angle_beta   90.00
_cell.angle_gamma   90.00
#
_symmetry.space_group_name_H-M   'P 1'
#
loop_
_entity.id
_entity.type
_entity.pdbx_description
1 polymer ?
#
loop_
_entity_poly.entity_id
_entity_poly.type
_entity_poly.pdbx_seq_one_letter_code
_entity_poly.pdbx_strand_id
1 'polypeptide(L)'
;MGRKIPAKKHRGVKDPLIQQAKRLQELKGKINAPPNDPDDQPVPKSLTRLFAFEYQLKEKHTNLKRKKKKCTKDRDSIEAHNDNPVGKLRRLPGETGRSFTIRINSAMKAIHTPADQEHYPLDIEMEDIKGEQMALQRARRKRKQNNARTGDGGGEEPPPKPSRAQKLALKKKAKKEKALEVRRERVAFGEVAHAPPALPVRPRHAAARSDGSDRRPGCKELLLSAMLRGGRGALPPAEAERRERARLEAVAAYRALRARPRVLVKY
;
A
#
# COMPACT_ATOMS: atom_id res chain seq x y z
N MET A 1 -6.12 50.69 10.69
CA MET A 1 -5.57 50.05 11.91
C MET A 1 -5.98 48.58 11.95
N GLY A 2 -5.13 47.67 11.45
CA GLY A 2 -5.47 46.24 11.36
C GLY A 2 -5.47 45.55 12.72
N ARG A 3 -6.54 44.81 13.04
CA ARG A 3 -6.63 44.01 14.29
C ARG A 3 -5.73 42.77 14.17
N LYS A 4 -4.81 42.58 15.13
CA LYS A 4 -3.96 41.37 15.21
C LYS A 4 -4.79 40.14 15.55
N ILE A 5 -4.67 39.08 14.74
CA ILE A 5 -5.29 37.78 15.00
C ILE A 5 -4.46 37.06 16.08
N PRO A 6 -5.06 36.60 17.19
CA PRO A 6 -4.33 35.91 18.24
C PRO A 6 -3.85 34.52 17.75
N ALA A 7 -2.56 34.24 17.94
CA ALA A 7 -1.96 32.96 17.58
C ALA A 7 -2.50 31.82 18.46
N LYS A 8 -2.69 30.64 17.85
CA LYS A 8 -3.07 29.41 18.55
C LYS A 8 -1.96 29.02 19.54
N LYS A 9 -2.27 29.05 20.83
CA LYS A 9 -1.33 28.58 21.86
C LYS A 9 -1.20 27.05 21.77
N HIS A 10 0.02 26.55 21.59
CA HIS A 10 0.31 25.13 21.73
C HIS A 10 0.17 24.75 23.20
N ARG A 11 -0.92 24.05 23.55
CA ARG A 11 -1.00 23.42 24.88
C ARG A 11 -0.02 22.26 24.87
N GLY A 12 0.90 22.25 25.83
CA GLY A 12 1.81 21.14 26.06
C GLY A 12 1.06 19.84 26.37
N VAL A 13 1.83 18.80 26.71
CA VAL A 13 1.27 17.52 27.16
C VAL A 13 0.43 17.78 28.40
N LYS A 14 -0.86 17.43 28.33
CA LYS A 14 -1.85 17.73 29.38
C LYS A 14 -1.46 17.11 30.74
N ASP A 15 -0.95 15.87 30.70
CA ASP A 15 -0.44 15.14 31.88
C ASP A 15 0.84 14.35 31.51
N PRO A 16 2.03 14.77 31.96
CA PRO A 16 3.30 14.15 31.56
C PRO A 16 3.45 12.72 32.08
N LEU A 17 2.97 12.43 33.29
CA LEU A 17 3.05 11.11 33.91
C LEU A 17 2.22 10.07 33.15
N ILE A 18 1.00 10.44 32.73
CA ILE A 18 0.13 9.55 31.94
C ILE A 18 0.76 9.27 30.57
N GLN A 19 1.37 10.28 29.95
CA GLN A 19 2.04 10.10 28.67
C GLN A 19 3.27 9.19 28.80
N GLN A 20 4.07 9.36 29.86
CA GLN A 20 5.20 8.49 30.16
C GLN A 20 4.73 7.04 30.41
N ALA A 21 3.69 6.84 31.20
CA ALA A 21 3.12 5.53 31.47
C ALA A 21 2.65 4.84 30.18
N LYS A 22 1.92 5.55 29.32
CA LYS A 22 1.51 5.05 27.99
C LYS A 22 2.71 4.67 27.13
N ARG A 23 3.73 5.55 27.07
CA ARG A 23 4.96 5.31 26.32
C ARG A 23 5.68 4.06 26.82
N LEU A 24 5.83 3.89 28.13
CA LEU A 24 6.46 2.72 28.74
C LEU A 24 5.68 1.44 28.46
N GLN A 25 4.35 1.48 28.51
CA GLN A 25 3.49 0.34 28.20
C GLN A 25 3.62 -0.09 26.72
N GLU A 26 3.70 0.87 25.79
CA GLU A 26 3.93 0.58 24.38
C GLU A 26 5.33 0.00 24.10
N LEU A 27 6.35 0.49 24.83
CA LEU A 27 7.72 0.02 24.69
C LEU A 27 7.91 -1.39 25.25
N LYS A 28 7.22 -1.75 26.34
CA LYS A 28 7.34 -3.06 27.02
C LYS A 28 7.23 -4.27 26.08
N GLY A 29 6.43 -4.16 25.01
CA GLY A 29 6.23 -5.24 24.05
C GLY A 29 6.95 -5.09 22.70
N LYS A 30 7.89 -4.14 22.58
CA LYS A 30 8.66 -3.85 21.35
C LYS A 30 10.17 -4.06 21.52
N ILE A 31 10.63 -4.36 22.74
CA ILE A 31 12.05 -4.63 22.99
C ILE A 31 12.34 -6.03 22.45
N ASN A 32 13.43 -6.17 21.69
CA ASN A 32 13.90 -7.44 21.16
C ASN A 32 14.65 -8.24 22.24
N ALA A 33 14.12 -8.25 23.46
CA ALA A 33 14.63 -9.06 24.54
C ALA A 33 14.11 -10.49 24.36
N PRO A 34 14.91 -11.52 24.70
CA PRO A 34 14.41 -12.88 24.73
C PRO A 34 13.21 -12.97 25.71
N PRO A 35 12.23 -13.85 25.44
CA PRO A 35 11.18 -14.16 26.41
C PRO A 35 11.79 -14.56 27.77
N ASN A 36 11.13 -14.17 28.87
CA ASN A 36 11.58 -14.54 30.21
C ASN A 36 11.53 -16.05 30.43
N ASP A 37 10.49 -16.70 29.90
CA ASP A 37 10.30 -18.14 29.97
C ASP A 37 10.38 -18.74 28.55
N PRO A 38 11.24 -19.76 28.32
CA PRO A 38 11.45 -20.32 26.99
C PRO A 38 10.29 -21.20 26.50
N ASP A 39 9.52 -21.78 27.42
CA ASP A 39 8.40 -22.67 27.12
C ASP A 39 7.05 -21.94 27.06
N ASP A 40 6.98 -20.71 27.55
CA ASP A 40 5.76 -19.92 27.51
C ASP A 40 5.63 -19.23 26.16
N GLN A 41 4.74 -19.76 25.31
CA GLN A 41 4.42 -19.14 24.03
C GLN A 41 3.23 -18.19 24.20
N PRO A 42 3.44 -16.86 24.23
CA PRO A 42 2.35 -15.93 24.47
C PRO A 42 1.34 -15.93 23.31
N VAL A 43 0.06 -15.91 23.67
CA VAL A 43 -1.03 -15.78 22.70
C VAL A 43 -0.90 -14.44 21.93
N PRO A 44 -1.04 -14.44 20.60
CA PRO A 44 -0.98 -13.22 19.79
C PRO A 44 -1.95 -12.12 20.26
N LYS A 45 -1.48 -10.87 20.32
CA LYS A 45 -2.25 -9.70 20.79
C LYS A 45 -3.57 -9.47 20.04
N SER A 46 -3.64 -9.89 18.77
CA SER A 46 -4.87 -9.83 17.97
C SER A 46 -5.96 -10.70 18.57
N LEU A 47 -5.64 -11.92 19.00
CA LEU A 47 -6.59 -12.84 19.65
C LEU A 47 -6.97 -12.33 21.04
N THR A 48 -6.02 -11.84 21.83
CA THR A 48 -6.30 -11.26 23.15
C THR A 48 -7.29 -10.09 23.06
N ARG A 49 -7.20 -9.28 21.99
CA ARG A 49 -8.15 -8.18 21.73
C ARG A 49 -9.55 -8.67 21.40
N LEU A 50 -9.69 -9.78 20.66
CA LEU A 50 -10.99 -10.36 20.35
C LEU A 50 -11.67 -10.85 21.64
N PHE A 51 -10.96 -11.59 22.49
CA PHE A 51 -11.50 -12.01 23.77
C PHE A 51 -11.85 -10.83 24.68
N ALA A 52 -10.99 -9.82 24.77
CA ALA A 52 -11.29 -8.60 25.52
C ALA A 52 -12.57 -7.91 25.04
N PHE A 53 -12.82 -7.89 23.73
CA PHE A 53 -14.05 -7.34 23.17
C PHE A 53 -15.28 -8.16 23.58
N GLU A 54 -15.21 -9.49 23.54
CA GLU A 54 -16.29 -10.35 24.01
C GLU A 54 -16.59 -10.14 25.50
N TYR A 55 -15.58 -10.04 26.35
CA TYR A 55 -15.77 -9.76 27.78
C TYR A 55 -16.42 -8.40 28.00
N GLN A 56 -15.99 -7.36 27.30
CA GLN A 56 -16.62 -6.02 27.39
C GLN A 56 -18.07 -6.02 26.94
N LEU A 57 -18.42 -6.80 25.92
CA LEU A 57 -19.82 -6.96 25.51
C LEU A 57 -20.62 -7.67 26.59
N LYS A 58 -20.12 -8.78 27.12
CA LYS A 58 -20.76 -9.55 28.20
C LYS A 58 -21.00 -8.68 29.45
N GLU A 59 -19.99 -7.92 29.89
CA GLU A 59 -20.11 -7.01 31.05
C GLU A 59 -21.10 -5.86 30.83
N LYS A 60 -21.17 -5.31 29.62
CA LYS A 60 -22.15 -4.26 29.29
C LYS A 60 -23.58 -4.82 29.26
N HIS A 61 -23.76 -6.08 28.88
CA HIS A 61 -25.07 -6.74 28.92
C HIS A 61 -25.54 -7.07 30.34
N THR A 62 -24.64 -7.41 31.27
CA THR A 62 -25.00 -7.75 32.66
C THR A 62 -25.24 -6.52 33.56
N ASN A 63 -24.64 -5.37 33.24
CA ASN A 63 -24.78 -4.14 34.04
C ASN A 63 -25.96 -3.24 33.63
N LEU A 64 -26.80 -3.68 32.69
CA LEU A 64 -28.06 -3.00 32.28
C LEU A 64 -29.21 -3.21 33.29
N LYS A 65 -28.94 -3.20 34.60
CA LYS A 65 -30.00 -2.93 35.59
C LYS A 65 -30.38 -1.45 35.50
N ARG A 66 -31.22 -1.17 34.50
CA ARG A 66 -31.91 0.09 34.26
C ARG A 66 -32.49 0.61 35.57
N LYS A 67 -31.96 1.71 36.11
CA LYS A 67 -32.72 2.54 37.04
C LYS A 67 -33.97 3.00 36.28
N LYS A 68 -35.13 2.40 36.59
CA LYS A 68 -36.43 2.87 36.12
C LYS A 68 -36.60 4.31 36.64
N LYS A 69 -36.32 5.31 35.79
CA LYS A 69 -36.83 6.66 36.04
C LYS A 69 -38.36 6.54 36.01
N LYS A 70 -39.02 6.94 37.10
CA LYS A 70 -40.48 7.04 37.15
C LYS A 70 -40.89 8.00 36.03
N CYS A 71 -41.61 7.47 35.05
CA CYS A 71 -42.23 8.23 33.98
C CYS A 71 -43.45 8.93 34.58
N THR A 72 -43.41 10.26 34.70
CA THR A 72 -44.63 11.07 34.81
C THR A 72 -45.35 10.97 33.46
N LYS A 73 -46.64 10.69 33.53
CA LYS A 73 -47.52 10.56 32.36
C LYS A 73 -47.74 11.93 31.75
N ASP A 74 -46.85 12.34 30.85
CA ASP A 74 -47.19 13.35 29.85
C ASP A 74 -46.93 12.71 28.48
N ARG A 75 -47.99 12.10 27.96
CA ARG A 75 -48.14 11.93 26.52
C ARG A 75 -48.34 13.33 25.98
N ASP A 76 -47.34 13.86 25.30
CA ASP A 76 -47.46 14.43 23.95
C ASP A 76 -46.16 15.14 23.55
N SER A 77 -45.69 14.82 22.34
CA SER A 77 -44.63 15.53 21.59
C SER A 77 -43.21 15.59 22.17
N ILE A 78 -42.48 14.46 22.12
CA ILE A 78 -41.03 14.54 21.83
C ILE A 78 -40.75 13.51 20.73
N GLU A 79 -40.96 13.92 19.48
CA GLU A 79 -40.37 13.26 18.32
C GLU A 79 -38.84 13.36 18.48
N ALA A 80 -38.26 12.29 19.03
CA ALA A 80 -36.82 12.15 19.08
C ALA A 80 -36.32 12.01 17.63
N HIS A 81 -35.67 13.06 17.13
CA HIS A 81 -34.98 13.20 15.85
C HIS A 81 -33.90 12.13 15.58
N ASN A 82 -34.28 10.85 15.53
CA ASN A 82 -33.47 9.75 15.00
C ASN A 82 -34.39 8.77 14.25
N ASP A 83 -35.26 9.33 13.42
CA ASP A 83 -36.09 8.57 12.50
C ASP A 83 -35.23 8.06 11.34
N ASN A 84 -34.48 6.99 11.58
CA ASN A 84 -33.84 6.26 10.50
C ASN A 84 -34.95 5.74 9.56
N PRO A 85 -35.09 6.27 8.32
CA PRO A 85 -36.19 5.92 7.44
C PRO A 85 -36.17 4.43 7.07
N VAL A 86 -34.98 3.81 7.10
CA VAL A 86 -34.80 2.38 6.80
C VAL A 86 -35.37 1.49 7.89
N GLY A 87 -35.35 1.94 9.16
CA GLY A 87 -35.89 1.17 10.29
C GLY A 87 -37.42 1.07 10.28
N LYS A 88 -38.10 1.97 9.57
CA LYS A 88 -39.57 1.99 9.45
C LYS A 88 -40.09 1.23 8.23
N LEU A 89 -39.21 0.81 7.30
CA LEU A 89 -39.61 0.11 6.09
C LEU A 89 -40.10 -1.31 6.39
N ARG A 90 -41.40 -1.55 6.19
CA ARG A 90 -42.00 -2.88 6.17
C ARG A 90 -42.21 -3.33 4.72
N ARG A 91 -42.20 -4.65 4.49
CA ARG A 91 -42.55 -5.23 3.18
C ARG A 91 -44.03 -4.96 2.91
N LEU A 92 -44.34 -4.39 1.75
CA LEU A 92 -45.72 -4.10 1.36
C LEU A 92 -46.43 -5.41 0.93
N PRO A 93 -47.76 -5.52 1.10
CA PRO A 93 -48.52 -6.67 0.59
C PRO A 93 -48.36 -6.75 -0.94
N GLY A 94 -48.00 -7.93 -1.46
CA GLY A 94 -47.76 -8.14 -2.89
C GLY A 94 -46.36 -7.79 -3.39
N GLU A 95 -45.49 -7.24 -2.55
CA GLU A 95 -44.13 -6.89 -2.93
C GLU A 95 -43.22 -8.12 -3.03
N THR A 96 -42.45 -8.25 -4.11
CA THR A 96 -41.40 -9.28 -4.22
C THR A 96 -40.23 -8.98 -3.27
N GLY A 97 -39.49 -10.00 -2.83
CA GLY A 97 -38.32 -9.77 -1.97
C GLY A 97 -37.29 -8.81 -2.59
N ARG A 98 -37.13 -8.88 -3.92
CA ARG A 98 -36.21 -8.02 -4.67
C ARG A 98 -36.62 -6.55 -4.65
N SER A 99 -37.91 -6.24 -4.85
CA SER A 99 -38.42 -4.86 -4.79
C SER A 99 -38.25 -4.26 -3.39
N PHE A 100 -38.43 -5.06 -2.34
CA PHE A 100 -38.21 -4.61 -0.96
C PHE A 100 -36.74 -4.23 -0.72
N THR A 101 -35.80 -5.05 -1.18
CA THR A 101 -34.36 -4.75 -1.08
C THR A 101 -33.99 -3.50 -1.86
N ILE A 102 -34.59 -3.27 -3.04
CA ILE A 102 -34.38 -2.04 -3.82
C ILE A 102 -34.82 -0.81 -3.02
N ARG A 103 -35.98 -0.88 -2.35
CA ARG A 103 -36.49 0.22 -1.52
C ARG A 103 -35.64 0.49 -0.28
N ILE A 104 -35.10 -0.56 0.35
CA ILE A 104 -34.12 -0.39 1.45
C ILE A 104 -32.88 0.35 0.93
N ASN A 105 -32.34 -0.08 -0.21
CA ASN A 105 -31.12 0.51 -0.77
C ASN A 105 -31.34 1.96 -1.24
N SER A 106 -32.53 2.30 -1.77
CA SER A 106 -32.86 3.67 -2.12
C SER A 106 -32.98 4.56 -0.89
N ALA A 107 -33.62 4.08 0.18
CA ALA A 107 -33.70 4.80 1.45
C ALA A 107 -32.32 5.01 2.09
N MET A 108 -31.45 4.00 2.07
CA MET A 108 -30.05 4.13 2.51
C MET A 108 -29.29 5.19 1.69
N LYS A 109 -29.47 5.21 0.36
CA LYS A 109 -28.84 6.21 -0.51
C LYS A 109 -29.32 7.63 -0.21
N ALA A 110 -30.60 7.82 0.11
CA ALA A 110 -31.15 9.11 0.50
C ALA A 110 -30.57 9.63 1.82
N ILE A 111 -30.30 8.73 2.78
CA ILE A 111 -29.60 9.10 4.03
C ILE A 111 -28.16 9.54 3.73
N HIS A 112 -27.48 8.84 2.81
CA HIS A 112 -26.07 9.11 2.49
C HIS A 112 -25.86 10.29 1.52
N THR A 113 -26.88 10.64 0.75
CA THR A 113 -26.85 11.73 -0.24
C THR A 113 -28.00 12.67 0.10
N PRO A 114 -27.86 13.55 1.09
CA PRO A 114 -28.89 14.54 1.38
C PRO A 114 -29.08 15.41 0.14
N ALA A 115 -30.33 15.63 -0.25
CA ALA A 115 -30.74 16.38 -1.45
C ALA A 115 -30.19 17.83 -1.48
N ASP A 116 -29.60 18.31 -0.39
CA ASP A 116 -28.99 19.63 -0.27
C ASP A 116 -27.71 19.83 -1.13
N GLN A 117 -27.27 18.82 -1.89
CA GLN A 117 -26.25 19.00 -2.94
C GLN A 117 -26.78 19.66 -4.23
N GLU A 118 -28.07 20.00 -4.31
CA GLU A 118 -28.67 20.67 -5.48
C GLU A 118 -28.40 22.19 -5.53
N HIS A 119 -27.81 22.79 -4.47
CA HIS A 119 -27.54 24.24 -4.41
C HIS A 119 -26.11 24.67 -4.77
N TYR A 120 -25.23 23.77 -5.23
CA TYR A 120 -24.02 24.24 -5.90
C TYR A 120 -24.33 24.50 -7.37
N PRO A 121 -24.25 25.75 -7.87
CA PRO A 121 -23.95 25.95 -9.27
C PRO A 121 -22.56 25.35 -9.48
N LEU A 122 -22.53 24.07 -9.85
CA LEU A 122 -21.36 23.42 -10.38
C LEU A 122 -21.05 24.16 -11.67
N ASP A 123 -20.00 24.98 -11.66
CA ASP A 123 -19.35 25.46 -12.88
C ASP A 123 -19.16 24.26 -13.80
N ILE A 124 -20.00 24.19 -14.84
CA ILE A 124 -20.07 23.09 -15.82
C ILE A 124 -18.78 23.03 -16.68
N GLU A 125 -17.86 23.96 -16.46
CA GLU A 125 -16.65 24.14 -17.27
C GLU A 125 -15.37 23.56 -16.66
N MET A 126 -15.43 22.93 -15.48
CA MET A 126 -14.30 22.14 -15.00
C MET A 126 -14.44 20.68 -15.45
N GLU A 127 -14.16 20.50 -16.74
CA GLU A 127 -13.68 19.29 -17.40
C GLU A 127 -14.19 17.97 -16.80
N ASP A 128 -15.17 17.37 -17.47
CA ASP A 128 -15.71 16.03 -17.20
C ASP A 128 -14.69 14.93 -17.55
N ILE A 129 -13.46 15.02 -17.02
CA ILE A 129 -12.35 14.08 -17.23
C ILE A 129 -12.80 12.65 -16.89
N LYS A 130 -13.70 12.51 -15.91
CA LYS A 130 -14.24 11.22 -15.46
C LYS A 130 -15.33 10.69 -16.42
N GLY A 131 -16.19 11.56 -16.94
CA GLY A 131 -17.16 11.24 -17.99
C GLY A 131 -16.49 10.86 -19.30
N GLU A 132 -15.46 11.60 -19.72
CA GLU A 132 -14.64 11.32 -20.89
C GLU A 132 -13.88 10.00 -20.74
N GLN A 133 -13.26 9.73 -19.59
CA GLN A 133 -12.62 8.45 -19.32
C GLN A 133 -13.62 7.29 -19.36
N MET A 134 -14.84 7.48 -18.84
CA MET A 134 -15.90 6.49 -18.96
C MET A 134 -16.38 6.32 -20.41
N ALA A 135 -16.48 7.39 -21.18
CA ALA A 135 -16.86 7.36 -22.59
C ALA A 135 -15.80 6.65 -23.44
N LEU A 136 -14.51 6.93 -23.21
CA LEU A 136 -13.38 6.22 -23.80
C LEU A 136 -13.38 4.74 -23.43
N GLN A 137 -13.69 4.41 -22.17
CA GLN A 137 -13.76 3.02 -21.74
C GLN A 137 -14.96 2.29 -22.37
N ARG A 138 -16.12 2.95 -22.51
CA ARG A 138 -17.30 2.42 -23.23
C ARG A 138 -17.02 2.25 -24.73
N ALA A 139 -16.36 3.21 -25.36
CA ALA A 139 -15.93 3.14 -26.76
C ALA A 139 -14.92 2.01 -26.99
N ARG A 140 -13.96 1.82 -26.08
CA ARG A 140 -13.02 0.69 -26.10
C ARG A 140 -13.72 -0.65 -25.97
N ARG A 141 -14.73 -0.77 -25.10
CA ARG A 141 -15.56 -1.98 -24.95
C ARG A 141 -16.38 -2.25 -26.23
N LYS A 142 -16.98 -1.21 -26.84
CA LYS A 142 -17.71 -1.32 -28.11
C LYS A 142 -16.79 -1.74 -29.27
N ARG A 143 -15.60 -1.15 -29.42
CA ARG A 143 -14.61 -1.58 -30.43
C ARG A 143 -14.19 -3.03 -30.24
N LYS A 144 -14.02 -3.49 -28.98
CA LYS A 144 -13.68 -4.89 -28.70
C LYS A 144 -14.82 -5.86 -29.02
N GLN A 145 -16.08 -5.44 -28.79
CA GLN A 145 -17.25 -6.22 -29.19
C GLN A 145 -17.44 -6.23 -30.70
N ASN A 146 -17.22 -5.11 -31.38
CA ASN A 146 -17.29 -5.02 -32.84
C ASN A 146 -16.17 -5.84 -33.48
N ASN A 147 -14.90 -5.71 -33.07
CA ASN A 147 -13.80 -6.57 -33.59
C ASN A 147 -13.97 -8.06 -33.25
N ALA A 148 -14.73 -8.40 -32.21
CA ALA A 148 -15.10 -9.79 -31.94
C ALA A 148 -16.21 -10.30 -32.89
N ARG A 149 -16.99 -9.40 -33.48
CA ARG A 149 -18.08 -9.66 -34.44
C ARG A 149 -17.65 -9.50 -35.91
N THR A 150 -16.74 -8.56 -36.23
CA THR A 150 -16.16 -8.31 -37.55
C THR A 150 -14.77 -8.94 -37.72
N GLY A 151 -14.41 -9.93 -36.90
CA GLY A 151 -13.26 -10.80 -37.14
C GLY A 151 -13.51 -11.81 -38.26
N ASP A 152 -14.17 -11.36 -39.34
CA ASP A 152 -14.55 -12.09 -40.55
C ASP A 152 -14.64 -11.08 -41.71
N GLY A 153 -13.53 -10.39 -41.95
CA GLY A 153 -13.47 -9.25 -42.87
C GLY A 153 -12.03 -8.92 -43.24
N GLY A 154 -11.33 -9.93 -43.77
CA GLY A 154 -9.94 -9.84 -44.23
C GLY A 154 -9.44 -11.26 -44.45
N GLY A 155 -9.46 -11.70 -45.70
CA GLY A 155 -9.30 -13.09 -46.11
C GLY A 155 -7.94 -13.69 -45.75
N GLU A 156 -7.95 -14.51 -44.70
CA GLU A 156 -7.06 -15.65 -44.45
C GLU A 156 -7.71 -16.41 -43.29
N GLU A 157 -8.04 -17.70 -43.47
CA GLU A 157 -8.75 -18.50 -42.47
C GLU A 157 -8.06 -18.41 -41.09
N PRO A 158 -8.72 -17.84 -40.06
CA PRO A 158 -8.14 -17.82 -38.73
C PRO A 158 -8.28 -19.22 -38.11
N PRO A 159 -7.21 -19.78 -37.50
CA PRO A 159 -7.30 -21.09 -36.86
C PRO A 159 -8.38 -21.07 -35.77
N PRO A 160 -9.14 -22.17 -35.60
CA PRO A 160 -10.29 -22.22 -34.71
C PRO A 160 -9.89 -21.78 -33.29
N LYS A 161 -10.53 -20.72 -32.80
CA LYS A 161 -10.27 -20.19 -31.45
C LYS A 161 -10.45 -21.33 -30.44
N PRO A 162 -9.43 -21.65 -29.62
CA PRO A 162 -9.48 -22.84 -28.80
C PRO A 162 -10.60 -22.75 -27.78
N SER A 163 -11.33 -23.86 -27.63
CA SER A 163 -12.45 -23.96 -26.69
C SER A 163 -11.97 -23.70 -25.25
N ARG A 164 -12.89 -23.34 -24.36
CA ARG A 164 -12.57 -23.11 -22.94
C ARG A 164 -11.84 -24.31 -22.31
N ALA A 165 -12.21 -25.53 -22.73
CA ALA A 165 -11.57 -26.77 -22.31
C ALA A 165 -10.13 -26.88 -22.84
N GLN A 166 -9.89 -26.56 -24.11
CA GLN A 166 -8.54 -26.56 -24.70
C GLN A 166 -7.62 -25.52 -24.02
N LYS A 167 -8.13 -24.32 -23.72
CA LYS A 167 -7.38 -23.30 -22.96
C LYS A 167 -7.01 -23.76 -21.56
N LEU A 168 -7.90 -24.50 -20.89
CA LEU A 168 -7.61 -25.11 -19.59
C LEU A 168 -6.55 -26.21 -19.69
N ALA A 169 -6.61 -27.04 -20.74
CA ALA A 169 -5.61 -28.07 -20.98
C ALA A 169 -4.22 -27.49 -21.24
N LEU A 170 -4.12 -26.46 -22.09
CA LEU A 170 -2.85 -25.75 -22.35
C LEU A 170 -2.28 -25.10 -21.08
N LYS A 171 -3.13 -24.48 -20.24
CA LYS A 171 -2.70 -23.96 -18.93
C LYS A 171 -2.20 -25.05 -17.98
N LYS A 172 -2.84 -26.22 -17.97
CA LYS A 172 -2.39 -27.36 -17.15
C LYS A 172 -1.04 -27.90 -17.65
N LYS A 173 -0.82 -27.99 -18.97
CA LYS A 173 0.46 -28.40 -19.56
C LYS A 173 1.58 -27.40 -19.23
N ALA A 174 1.36 -26.11 -19.45
CA ALA A 174 2.34 -25.06 -19.13
C ALA A 174 2.69 -24.99 -17.62
N LYS A 175 1.75 -25.31 -16.73
CA LYS A 175 2.05 -25.43 -15.29
C LYS A 175 2.93 -26.65 -14.97
N LYS A 176 2.71 -27.78 -15.65
CA LYS A 176 3.52 -28.99 -15.48
C LYS A 176 4.95 -28.77 -15.99
N GLU A 177 5.12 -28.16 -17.15
CA GLU A 177 6.43 -27.82 -17.72
C GLU A 177 7.23 -26.89 -16.80
N LYS A 178 6.59 -25.83 -16.26
CA LYS A 178 7.25 -24.94 -15.30
C LYS A 178 7.60 -25.60 -13.96
N ALA A 179 6.85 -26.61 -13.55
CA ALA A 179 7.15 -27.37 -12.34
C ALA A 179 8.34 -28.34 -12.55
N LEU A 180 8.54 -28.82 -13.78
CA LEU A 180 9.70 -29.62 -14.18
C LEU A 180 10.98 -28.78 -14.29
N GLU A 181 10.88 -27.48 -14.57
CA GLU A 181 12.03 -26.56 -14.68
C GLU A 181 12.54 -26.02 -13.33
N VAL A 182 12.10 -26.57 -12.19
CA VAL A 182 12.66 -26.22 -10.88
C VAL A 182 13.99 -26.95 -10.70
N ARG A 183 15.09 -26.30 -11.13
CA ARG A 183 16.46 -26.77 -10.87
C ARG A 183 16.73 -26.73 -9.37
N ARG A 184 16.96 -27.90 -8.75
CA ARG A 184 17.37 -28.04 -7.36
C ARG A 184 18.87 -28.27 -7.32
N GLU A 185 19.57 -27.43 -6.58
CA GLU A 185 20.97 -27.66 -6.23
C GLU A 185 21.00 -28.54 -4.98
N ARG A 186 21.68 -29.69 -5.04
CA ARG A 186 21.77 -30.63 -3.92
C ARG A 186 23.18 -30.53 -3.36
N VAL A 187 23.33 -29.85 -2.23
CA VAL A 187 24.60 -29.69 -1.52
C VAL A 187 24.73 -30.82 -0.49
N ALA A 188 25.88 -31.50 -0.47
CA ALA A 188 26.11 -32.60 0.47
C ALA A 188 26.45 -32.05 1.88
N PHE A 189 26.17 -32.85 2.91
CA PHE A 189 26.49 -32.47 4.28
C PHE A 189 28.01 -32.46 4.48
N GLY A 190 28.57 -31.30 4.83
CA GLY A 190 30.02 -31.09 4.99
C GLY A 190 30.68 -30.22 3.91
N GLU A 191 29.97 -29.90 2.83
CA GLU A 191 30.45 -28.91 1.85
C GLU A 191 30.25 -27.49 2.39
N VAL A 192 31.33 -26.70 2.43
CA VAL A 192 31.28 -25.29 2.84
C VAL A 192 30.88 -24.45 1.62
N ALA A 193 29.63 -23.97 1.61
CA ALA A 193 29.15 -23.07 0.57
C ALA A 193 29.84 -21.70 0.69
N HIS A 194 30.73 -21.37 -0.25
CA HIS A 194 31.46 -20.09 -0.27
C HIS A 194 30.56 -18.86 -0.50
N ALA A 195 29.42 -19.04 -1.18
CA ALA A 195 28.44 -17.99 -1.41
C ALA A 195 27.05 -18.61 -1.61
N PRO A 196 25.96 -17.88 -1.27
CA PRO A 196 24.61 -18.35 -1.53
C PRO A 196 24.32 -18.44 -3.04
N PRO A 197 23.40 -19.31 -3.48
CA PRO A 197 23.04 -19.44 -4.89
C PRO A 197 22.46 -18.12 -5.44
N ALA A 198 22.95 -17.71 -6.61
CA ALA A 198 22.48 -16.51 -7.28
C ALA A 198 21.12 -16.76 -7.93
N LEU A 199 20.08 -16.07 -7.46
CA LEU A 199 18.74 -16.13 -8.07
C LEU A 199 18.67 -15.15 -9.25
N PRO A 200 18.56 -15.62 -10.52
CA PRO A 200 18.46 -14.73 -11.67
C PRO A 200 17.07 -14.06 -11.79
N VAL A 201 16.08 -14.54 -11.01
CA VAL A 201 14.70 -14.09 -11.12
C VAL A 201 14.43 -12.94 -10.16
N ARG A 202 14.02 -11.79 -10.73
CA ARG A 202 13.59 -10.60 -9.96
C ARG A 202 12.31 -10.89 -9.17
N PRO A 203 12.19 -10.43 -7.91
CA PRO A 203 10.97 -10.60 -7.14
C PRO A 203 9.82 -9.81 -7.77
N ARG A 204 8.61 -10.38 -7.73
CA ARG A 204 7.41 -9.96 -8.49
C ARG A 204 6.96 -8.50 -8.26
N HIS A 205 7.43 -7.86 -7.19
CA HIS A 205 7.11 -6.47 -6.82
C HIS A 205 8.31 -5.51 -6.85
N ALA A 206 9.47 -5.94 -7.37
CA ALA A 206 10.56 -5.00 -7.63
C ALA A 206 10.21 -4.12 -8.83
N ALA A 207 10.21 -2.80 -8.63
CA ALA A 207 9.98 -1.85 -9.70
C ALA A 207 11.08 -1.97 -10.76
N ALA A 208 10.69 -2.24 -12.01
CA ALA A 208 11.58 -2.13 -13.15
C ALA A 208 11.89 -0.63 -13.37
N ARG A 209 13.12 -0.21 -13.08
CA ARG A 209 13.61 1.11 -13.50
C ARG A 209 14.39 0.95 -14.79
N SER A 210 14.13 1.84 -15.74
CA SER A 210 14.56 1.81 -17.15
C SER A 210 16.07 2.01 -17.37
N ASP A 211 16.82 2.41 -16.35
CA ASP A 211 18.14 3.00 -16.56
C ASP A 211 19.28 2.09 -16.09
N GLY A 212 19.19 0.79 -16.42
CA GLY A 212 20.33 -0.15 -16.44
C GLY A 212 21.13 -0.35 -15.15
N SER A 213 20.76 0.29 -14.04
CA SER A 213 21.46 0.18 -12.77
C SER A 213 20.52 -0.41 -11.72
N ASP A 214 20.74 -1.70 -11.46
CA ASP A 214 20.23 -2.42 -10.29
C ASP A 214 20.81 -1.79 -9.02
N ARG A 215 20.34 -0.59 -8.68
CA ARG A 215 20.77 0.12 -7.48
C ARG A 215 20.10 -0.52 -6.28
N ARG A 216 20.87 -1.37 -5.58
CA ARG A 216 20.56 -1.94 -4.26
C ARG A 216 19.90 -0.87 -3.37
N PRO A 217 18.94 -1.24 -2.50
CA PRO A 217 18.33 -0.31 -1.56
C PRO A 217 19.44 0.25 -0.64
N GLY A 218 19.88 1.47 -0.94
CA GLY A 218 21.09 2.09 -0.36
C GLY A 218 21.82 3.03 -1.33
N CYS A 219 21.70 2.81 -2.64
CA CYS A 219 22.31 3.66 -3.67
C CYS A 219 21.42 4.85 -4.09
N LYS A 220 20.71 5.46 -3.12
CA LYS A 220 20.06 6.76 -3.37
C LYS A 220 21.17 7.79 -3.54
N GLU A 221 21.07 8.65 -4.54
CA GLU A 221 22.01 9.77 -4.67
C GLU A 221 21.81 10.66 -3.44
N LEU A 222 22.79 10.64 -2.53
CA LEU A 222 22.78 11.44 -1.32
C LEU A 222 22.83 12.92 -1.69
N LEU A 223 22.21 13.78 -0.89
CA LEU A 223 22.22 15.22 -1.12
C LEU A 223 23.65 15.77 -1.31
N LEU A 224 24.61 15.24 -0.54
CA LEU A 224 26.01 15.64 -0.65
C LEU A 224 26.62 15.24 -2.00
N SER A 225 26.29 14.08 -2.57
CA SER A 225 26.75 13.70 -3.90
C SER A 225 26.05 14.49 -4.99
N ALA A 226 24.79 14.91 -4.78
CA ALA A 226 24.09 15.83 -5.67
C ALA A 226 24.69 17.26 -5.61
N MET A 227 25.12 17.74 -4.45
CA MET A 227 25.78 19.05 -4.30
C MET A 227 27.21 19.04 -4.86
N LEU A 228 27.95 17.94 -4.68
CA LEU A 228 29.27 17.74 -5.29
C LEU A 228 29.18 17.58 -6.83
N ARG A 229 28.11 16.97 -7.34
CA ARG A 229 27.78 16.97 -8.80
C ARG A 229 27.30 18.33 -9.28
N GLY A 230 26.55 19.07 -8.46
CA GLY A 230 25.94 20.35 -8.81
C GLY A 230 26.93 21.49 -9.09
N GLY A 231 28.20 21.34 -8.70
CA GLY A 231 29.28 22.26 -9.07
C GLY A 231 30.10 21.84 -10.29
N ARG A 232 29.88 20.63 -10.83
CA ARG A 232 30.58 20.11 -12.01
C ARG A 232 29.56 19.36 -12.87
N GLY A 233 28.91 20.09 -13.77
CA GLY A 233 28.21 19.47 -14.90
C GLY A 233 29.11 18.44 -15.59
N ALA A 234 28.50 17.47 -16.28
CA ALA A 234 29.24 16.48 -17.06
C ALA A 234 30.31 17.19 -17.89
N LEU A 235 31.57 17.01 -17.52
CA LEU A 235 32.68 17.67 -18.20
C LEU A 235 32.70 17.16 -19.64
N PRO A 236 33.16 17.97 -20.60
CA PRO A 236 33.42 17.49 -21.95
C PRO A 236 34.25 16.19 -21.88
N PRO A 237 33.99 15.19 -22.73
CA PRO A 237 34.69 13.90 -22.68
C PRO A 237 36.22 14.06 -22.70
N ALA A 238 36.72 15.07 -23.43
CA ALA A 238 38.14 15.42 -23.47
C ALA A 238 38.71 15.86 -22.11
N GLU A 239 37.96 16.59 -21.28
CA GLU A 239 38.41 16.95 -19.93
C GLU A 239 38.33 15.77 -18.96
N ALA A 240 37.35 14.89 -19.13
CA ALA A 240 37.23 13.67 -18.34
C ALA A 240 38.46 12.76 -18.55
N GLU A 241 38.87 12.55 -19.80
CA GLU A 241 40.07 11.80 -20.16
C GLU A 241 41.35 12.43 -19.59
N ARG A 242 41.49 13.76 -19.66
CA ARG A 242 42.64 14.47 -19.06
C ARG A 242 42.71 14.25 -17.54
N ARG A 243 41.56 14.28 -16.85
CA ARG A 243 41.50 14.03 -15.41
C ARG A 243 41.78 12.58 -15.06
N GLU A 244 41.31 11.62 -15.86
CA GLU A 244 41.65 10.21 -15.67
C GLU A 244 43.14 9.95 -15.86
N ARG A 245 43.77 10.54 -16.89
CA ARG A 245 45.23 10.45 -17.08
C ARG A 245 46.00 11.03 -15.89
N ALA A 246 45.64 12.23 -15.45
CA ALA A 246 46.26 12.86 -14.28
C ALA A 246 46.08 12.02 -13.00
N ARG A 247 44.92 11.38 -12.82
CA ARG A 247 44.66 10.47 -11.69
C ARG A 247 45.56 9.23 -11.76
N LEU A 248 45.70 8.62 -12.94
CA LEU A 248 46.57 7.45 -13.13
C LEU A 248 48.04 7.80 -12.92
N GLU A 249 48.48 8.95 -13.43
CA GLU A 249 49.83 9.47 -13.23
C GLU A 249 50.13 9.71 -11.75
N ALA A 250 49.22 10.35 -11.01
CA ALA A 250 49.37 10.56 -9.57
C ALA A 250 49.43 9.23 -8.80
N VAL A 251 48.61 8.24 -9.17
CA VAL A 251 48.64 6.90 -8.57
C VAL A 251 49.96 6.19 -8.88
N ALA A 252 50.45 6.28 -10.12
CA ALA A 252 51.73 5.70 -10.52
C ALA A 252 52.90 6.36 -9.77
N ALA A 253 52.92 7.68 -9.68
CA ALA A 253 53.92 8.44 -8.92
C ALA A 253 53.90 8.06 -7.42
N TYR A 254 52.71 7.95 -6.82
CA TYR A 254 52.57 7.51 -5.45
C TYR A 254 53.08 6.08 -5.23
N ARG A 255 52.76 5.16 -6.14
CA ARG A 255 53.29 3.78 -6.09
C ARG A 255 54.81 3.76 -6.21
N ALA A 256 55.38 4.58 -7.09
CA ALA A 256 56.83 4.70 -7.24
C ALA A 256 57.49 5.27 -5.96
N LEU A 257 56.90 6.29 -5.35
CA LEU A 257 57.37 6.83 -4.06
C LEU A 257 57.29 5.79 -2.94
N ARG A 258 56.21 5.01 -2.89
CA ARG A 258 56.02 3.97 -1.87
C ARG A 258 56.92 2.76 -2.09
N ALA A 259 57.30 2.48 -3.34
CA ALA A 259 58.23 1.41 -3.70
C ALA A 259 59.69 1.76 -3.37
N ARG A 260 60.01 3.04 -3.13
CA ARG A 260 61.35 3.41 -2.64
C ARG A 260 61.52 2.86 -1.23
N PRO A 261 62.53 2.00 -0.97
CA PRO A 261 62.84 1.58 0.38
C PRO A 261 63.20 2.82 1.19
N ARG A 262 62.64 2.93 2.41
CA ARG A 262 63.03 3.99 3.34
C ARG A 262 64.50 3.81 3.64
N VAL A 263 65.35 4.67 3.08
CA VAL A 263 66.76 4.71 3.43
C VAL A 263 66.82 5.15 4.89
N LEU A 264 67.07 4.17 5.77
CA LEU A 264 67.42 4.43 7.16
C LEU A 264 68.75 5.19 7.15
N VAL A 265 68.67 6.51 7.24
CA VAL A 265 69.84 7.35 7.55
C VAL A 265 70.27 6.95 8.96
N LYS A 266 71.29 6.10 9.04
CA LYS A 266 71.99 5.81 10.29
C LYS A 266 72.78 7.07 10.65
N TYR A 267 72.32 7.78 11.68
CA TYR A 267 73.13 8.74 12.42
C TYR A 267 74.00 7.98 13.43
#